data_AF-A0A9Q0RRM7-F1
#
_entry.id   AF-A0A9Q0RRM7-F1
#
_cell.length_a   1.000
_cell.length_b   1.000
_cell.length_c   1.000
_cell.angle_alpha   90.00
_cell.angle_beta   90.00
_cell.angle_gamma   90.00
#
_symmetry.space_group_name_H-M   'P 1'
#
loop_
_entity.id
_entity.type
_entity.pdbx_description
1 polymer ?
#
loop_
_entity_poly.entity_id
_entity_poly.type
_entity_poly.pdbx_seq_one_letter_code
_entity_poly.pdbx_strand_id
1 'polypeptide(L)'
;MNSILIIISLLSVCIQTVQPEWIETKTELGFDRKCPEEHYIHPCVCENSFYDYSENDEIFDTFVYCKEIHNAEVMKWAIFGLRGHHVDTLYIEHCRLPDIPSKLFFDIEIKTLRIKHTIILVNEKTFQRLFGSKTEQTFLSDSKFCSTNSSCTKDYYGNFI
;
A
#
# COMPACT_ATOMS: atom_id res chain seq x y z
N MET A 1 48.55 -45.31 -4.50
CA MET A 1 47.39 -46.23 -4.47
C MET A 1 46.17 -45.45 -3.97
N ASN A 2 44.97 -45.89 -4.31
CA ASN A 2 43.73 -45.10 -4.23
C ASN A 2 43.25 -44.87 -2.79
N SER A 3 42.76 -43.65 -2.49
CA SER A 3 41.57 -43.35 -1.67
C SER A 3 41.40 -41.83 -1.49
N ILE A 4 40.20 -41.24 -1.32
CA ILE A 4 38.86 -41.48 -1.91
C ILE A 4 37.98 -40.25 -1.57
N LEU A 5 37.00 -39.89 -2.43
CA LEU A 5 35.88 -38.91 -2.26
C LEU A 5 36.14 -37.57 -1.50
N ILE A 6 35.98 -36.40 -2.12
CA ILE A 6 34.70 -35.75 -2.48
C ILE A 6 33.77 -35.53 -1.26
N ILE A 7 33.76 -34.29 -0.75
CA ILE A 7 32.65 -33.68 0.02
C ILE A 7 32.37 -32.32 -0.65
N ILE A 8 31.49 -32.33 -1.67
CA ILE A 8 30.10 -31.81 -1.59
C ILE A 8 30.05 -30.30 -1.37
N SER A 9 29.90 -29.58 -2.48
CA SER A 9 29.63 -28.15 -2.55
C SER A 9 28.12 -27.87 -2.51
N LEU A 10 27.55 -27.67 -1.32
CA LEU A 10 26.14 -27.27 -1.14
C LEU A 10 25.97 -26.24 -0.01
N LEU A 11 26.09 -24.95 -0.36
CA LEU A 11 25.55 -23.81 0.40
C LEU A 11 24.81 -22.84 -0.54
N SER A 12 24.00 -23.43 -1.43
CA SER A 12 22.81 -22.82 -2.03
C SER A 12 21.61 -23.67 -1.59
N VAL A 13 20.40 -23.09 -1.59
CA VAL A 13 19.18 -23.63 -0.95
C VAL A 13 19.24 -23.49 0.58
N CYS A 14 18.33 -22.79 1.28
CA CYS A 14 17.16 -22.05 0.81
C CYS A 14 16.90 -20.82 1.71
N ILE A 15 16.82 -19.61 1.13
CA ILE A 15 15.92 -18.60 1.66
C ILE A 15 14.57 -18.90 1.03
N GLN A 16 13.70 -19.58 1.76
CA GLN A 16 12.30 -19.70 1.37
C GLN A 16 11.67 -18.32 1.50
N THR A 17 11.42 -17.68 0.36
CA THR A 17 10.46 -16.57 0.30
C THR A 17 9.10 -17.14 0.64
N VAL A 18 8.73 -17.09 1.93
CA VAL A 18 7.36 -17.32 2.38
C VAL A 18 6.53 -16.15 1.87
N GLN A 19 6.16 -16.22 0.59
CA GLN A 19 5.02 -15.45 0.11
C GLN A 19 3.82 -15.98 0.89
N PRO A 20 3.07 -15.13 1.62
CA PRO A 20 1.81 -15.57 2.20
C PRO A 20 0.93 -16.07 1.06
N GLU A 21 0.56 -17.36 1.14
CA GLU A 21 -0.35 -18.00 0.21
C GLU A 21 -1.74 -17.49 0.55
N TRP A 22 -2.09 -16.33 -0.01
CA TRP A 22 -3.41 -15.72 0.14
C TRP A 22 -4.45 -16.69 -0.42
N ILE A 23 -5.08 -17.44 0.48
CA ILE A 23 -6.15 -18.37 0.14
C ILE A 23 -7.29 -17.53 -0.42
N GLU A 24 -7.51 -17.58 -1.73
CA GLU A 24 -8.63 -16.90 -2.40
C GLU A 24 -9.96 -17.61 -2.07
N THR A 25 -10.38 -17.60 -0.80
CA THR A 25 -11.79 -17.76 -0.41
C THR A 25 -12.57 -16.52 -0.85
N LYS A 26 -12.74 -16.39 -2.17
CA LYS A 26 -13.76 -15.53 -2.80
C LYS A 26 -15.13 -16.07 -2.45
N THR A 27 -15.52 -15.74 -1.25
CA THR A 27 -16.88 -15.89 -0.75
C THR A 27 -17.69 -14.74 -1.34
N GLU A 28 -18.97 -14.94 -1.65
CA GLU A 28 -19.85 -13.90 -2.24
C GLU A 28 -20.31 -12.85 -1.20
N LEU A 29 -19.44 -12.56 -0.23
CA LEU A 29 -19.60 -11.61 0.86
C LEU A 29 -18.70 -10.40 0.63
N GLY A 30 -19.18 -9.21 1.02
CA GLY A 30 -18.46 -7.95 0.84
C GLY A 30 -17.22 -7.81 1.71
N PHE A 31 -16.48 -6.72 1.48
CA PHE A 31 -15.27 -6.36 2.20
C PHE A 31 -15.47 -6.31 3.73
N ASP A 32 -14.56 -6.90 4.50
CA ASP A 32 -14.66 -6.94 5.97
C ASP A 32 -14.40 -5.55 6.57
N ARG A 33 -15.32 -5.10 7.43
CA ARG A 33 -15.29 -3.81 8.15
C ARG A 33 -14.53 -3.86 9.47
N LYS A 34 -13.75 -4.90 9.69
CA LYS A 34 -12.82 -5.01 10.82
C LYS A 34 -11.41 -4.74 10.32
N CYS A 35 -10.60 -4.07 11.14
CA CYS A 35 -9.16 -4.07 10.98
C CYS A 35 -8.59 -5.51 10.80
N PRO A 36 -7.66 -5.72 9.85
CA PRO A 36 -6.85 -6.94 9.78
C PRO A 36 -5.93 -7.08 10.99
N GLU A 37 -5.35 -8.27 11.17
CA GLU A 37 -4.35 -8.52 12.22
C GLU A 37 -3.11 -7.63 12.03
N GLU A 38 -2.60 -7.06 13.12
CA GLU A 38 -1.56 -6.02 13.10
C GLU A 38 -0.33 -6.40 12.25
N HIS A 39 0.11 -7.65 12.34
CA HIS A 39 1.33 -8.13 11.66
C HIS A 39 1.22 -8.18 10.12
N TYR A 40 0.02 -8.10 9.54
CA TYR A 40 -0.14 -7.95 8.08
C TYR A 40 -0.02 -6.50 7.62
N ILE A 41 -0.35 -5.52 8.47
CA ILE A 41 -0.37 -4.08 8.13
C ILE A 41 0.76 -3.27 8.75
N HIS A 42 1.50 -3.81 9.72
CA HIS A 42 2.58 -3.13 10.40
C HIS A 42 3.64 -2.59 9.41
N PRO A 43 4.10 -1.33 9.52
CA PRO A 43 3.92 -0.39 10.64
C PRO A 43 2.75 0.61 10.47
N CYS A 44 1.75 0.32 9.63
CA CYS A 44 0.48 1.05 9.70
C CYS A 44 -0.33 0.56 10.91
N VAL A 45 -1.06 1.49 11.55
CA VAL A 45 -2.01 1.21 12.63
C VAL A 45 -3.43 1.20 12.05
N CYS A 46 -4.30 0.33 12.55
CA CYS A 46 -5.72 0.33 12.22
C CYS A 46 -6.57 0.42 13.48
N GLU A 47 -7.62 1.25 13.44
CA GLU A 47 -8.56 1.49 14.53
C GLU A 47 -10.01 1.42 14.00
N ASN A 48 -10.82 0.52 14.56
CA ASN A 48 -12.28 0.54 14.36
C ASN A 48 -12.87 1.56 15.36
N SER A 49 -13.55 2.61 14.89
CA SER A 49 -14.32 3.49 15.79
C SER A 49 -15.77 3.01 15.86
N PHE A 50 -16.30 2.89 17.08
CA PHE A 50 -17.65 2.42 17.37
C PHE A 50 -18.54 3.62 17.66
N TYR A 51 -19.61 3.82 16.88
CA TYR A 51 -20.64 4.82 17.19
C TYR A 51 -21.94 4.12 17.59
N ASP A 52 -22.36 4.30 18.84
CA ASP A 52 -23.65 3.83 19.34
C ASP A 52 -24.77 4.73 18.79
N TYR A 53 -25.30 4.35 17.62
CA TYR A 53 -26.45 4.97 16.97
C TYR A 53 -27.73 4.17 17.23
N SER A 54 -28.05 3.98 18.51
CA SER A 54 -29.35 3.52 19.04
C SER A 54 -29.83 2.12 18.62
N GLU A 55 -29.60 1.17 19.53
CA GLU A 55 -30.31 -0.11 19.74
C GLU A 55 -30.33 -1.18 18.64
N ASN A 56 -30.08 -0.91 17.34
CA ASN A 56 -30.22 -1.96 16.30
C ASN A 56 -29.13 -2.06 15.22
N ASP A 57 -28.35 -1.02 14.90
CA ASP A 57 -27.30 -1.08 13.87
C ASP A 57 -25.94 -0.63 14.42
N GLU A 58 -24.99 -1.57 14.56
CA GLU A 58 -23.60 -1.26 14.96
C GLU A 58 -22.81 -0.69 13.77
N ILE A 59 -22.67 0.64 13.73
CA ILE A 59 -21.88 1.32 12.69
C ILE A 59 -20.42 1.43 13.14
N PHE A 60 -19.56 0.61 12.52
CA PHE A 60 -18.11 0.75 12.58
C PHE A 60 -17.60 1.60 11.41
N ASP A 61 -16.85 2.67 11.70
CA ASP A 61 -15.96 3.31 10.72
C ASP A 61 -14.54 2.75 10.93
N THR A 62 -13.88 2.30 9.86
CA THR A 62 -12.51 1.75 9.86
C THR A 62 -11.47 2.81 9.48
N PHE A 63 -10.58 3.14 10.39
CA PHE A 63 -9.50 4.10 10.18
C PHE A 63 -8.15 3.40 10.09
N VAL A 64 -7.35 3.74 9.07
CA VAL A 64 -5.98 3.22 8.91
C VAL A 64 -5.00 4.38 8.82
N TYR A 65 -3.92 4.32 9.60
CA TYR A 65 -2.89 5.34 9.70
C TYR A 65 -1.51 4.75 9.36
N CYS A 66 -1.00 5.12 8.18
CA CYS A 66 0.36 4.82 7.76
C CYS A 66 1.21 6.10 7.89
N LYS A 67 2.21 6.09 8.79
CA LYS A 67 3.05 7.26 9.07
C LYS A 67 4.54 6.95 9.00
N GLU A 68 5.32 7.90 8.47
CA GLU A 68 6.80 7.87 8.44
C GLU A 68 7.43 6.65 7.73
N ILE A 69 6.65 5.92 6.92
CA ILE A 69 7.08 4.70 6.23
C ILE A 69 7.94 5.07 5.01
N HIS A 70 9.22 5.36 5.23
CA HIS A 70 10.14 5.82 4.18
C HIS A 70 10.63 4.70 3.24
N ASN A 71 10.41 3.42 3.58
CA ASN A 71 10.68 2.28 2.70
C ASN A 71 9.42 1.91 1.90
N ALA A 72 9.48 2.12 0.58
CA ALA A 72 8.36 1.87 -0.33
C ALA A 72 7.95 0.40 -0.44
N GLU A 73 8.85 -0.56 -0.14
CA GLU A 73 8.49 -1.97 -0.09
C GLU A 73 7.71 -2.30 1.19
N VAL A 74 8.12 -1.75 2.34
CA VAL A 74 7.36 -1.90 3.60
C VAL A 74 5.97 -1.27 3.45
N MET A 75 5.89 -0.05 2.88
CA MET A 75 4.62 0.63 2.57
C MET A 75 3.70 -0.21 1.66
N LYS A 76 4.29 -0.89 0.67
CA LYS A 76 3.57 -1.78 -0.26
C LYS A 76 3.00 -3.02 0.47
N TRP A 77 3.80 -3.68 1.31
CA TRP A 77 3.35 -4.85 2.06
C TRP A 77 2.29 -4.49 3.10
N ALA A 78 2.47 -3.38 3.83
CA ALA A 78 1.50 -2.85 4.77
C ALA A 78 0.13 -2.55 4.12
N ILE A 79 0.10 -1.94 2.92
CA ILE A 79 -1.15 -1.74 2.17
C ILE A 79 -1.71 -3.08 1.66
N PHE A 80 -0.88 -4.05 1.28
CA PHE A 80 -1.37 -5.37 0.86
C PHE A 80 -2.03 -6.16 2.01
N GLY A 81 -1.71 -5.87 3.27
CA GLY A 81 -2.39 -6.41 4.44
C GLY A 81 -3.84 -5.95 4.62
N LEU A 82 -4.28 -4.92 3.89
CA LEU A 82 -5.67 -4.42 3.88
C LEU A 82 -6.55 -5.12 2.82
N ARG A 83 -6.06 -6.14 2.12
CA ARG A 83 -6.85 -6.80 1.06
C ARG A 83 -8.04 -7.57 1.60
N GLY A 84 -9.19 -7.42 0.94
CA GLY A 84 -10.47 -7.94 1.41
C GLY A 84 -11.15 -7.07 2.47
N HIS A 85 -10.54 -5.94 2.89
CA HIS A 85 -11.09 -5.06 3.92
C HIS A 85 -11.72 -3.77 3.35
N HIS A 86 -12.70 -3.25 4.09
CA HIS A 86 -13.33 -1.95 3.91
C HIS A 86 -12.62 -0.92 4.79
N VAL A 87 -12.25 0.22 4.23
CA VAL A 87 -11.50 1.27 4.95
C VAL A 87 -12.18 2.62 4.73
N ASP A 88 -12.87 3.10 5.77
CA ASP A 88 -13.61 4.35 5.76
C ASP A 88 -12.70 5.57 5.59
N THR A 89 -11.51 5.56 6.19
CA THR A 89 -10.44 6.49 5.83
C THR A 89 -9.03 5.90 5.97
N LEU A 90 -8.29 5.85 4.86
CA LEU A 90 -6.84 5.57 4.83
C LEU A 90 -6.05 6.89 4.83
N TYR A 91 -5.27 7.11 5.88
CA TYR A 91 -4.31 8.22 6.03
C TYR A 91 -2.90 7.74 5.71
N ILE A 92 -2.21 8.45 4.81
CA ILE A 92 -0.82 8.19 4.43
C ILE A 92 -0.03 9.49 4.59
N GLU A 93 0.89 9.54 5.57
CA GLU A 93 1.53 10.77 5.99
C GLU A 93 3.06 10.61 6.16
N HIS A 94 3.86 11.49 5.54
CA HIS A 94 5.33 11.41 5.53
C HIS A 94 5.93 10.08 5.00
N CYS A 95 5.16 9.32 4.24
CA CYS A 95 5.57 8.02 3.71
C CYS A 95 6.29 8.11 2.36
N ARG A 96 6.78 6.97 1.86
CA ARG A 96 7.21 6.80 0.47
C ARG A 96 6.35 5.72 -0.18
N LEU A 97 5.51 6.12 -1.14
CA LEU A 97 4.65 5.19 -1.88
C LEU A 97 5.43 4.52 -3.03
N PRO A 98 5.14 3.24 -3.33
CA PRO A 98 5.75 2.53 -4.44
C PRO A 98 5.25 3.05 -5.80
N ASP A 99 5.99 2.72 -6.85
CA ASP A 99 5.80 3.21 -8.21
C ASP A 99 4.35 3.12 -8.75
N ILE A 100 3.88 4.21 -9.37
CA ILE A 100 2.62 4.25 -10.11
C ILE A 100 2.87 4.05 -11.63
N PRO A 101 2.06 3.24 -12.34
CA PRO A 101 0.93 2.44 -11.85
C PRO A 101 1.39 1.16 -11.14
N SER A 102 0.77 0.89 -10.00
CA SER A 102 0.84 -0.38 -9.28
C SER A 102 -0.55 -0.81 -8.85
N LYS A 103 -0.74 -2.13 -8.69
CA LYS A 103 -1.94 -2.72 -8.05
C LYS A 103 -1.89 -2.52 -6.52
N LEU A 104 -1.62 -1.29 -6.08
CA LEU A 104 -1.37 -0.97 -4.68
C LEU A 104 -2.64 -1.11 -3.86
N PHE A 105 -3.67 -0.35 -4.22
CA PHE A 105 -5.01 -0.41 -3.64
C PHE A 105 -5.93 -1.41 -4.36
N PHE A 106 -5.36 -2.45 -4.98
CA PHE A 106 -6.16 -3.50 -5.61
C PHE A 106 -6.69 -4.46 -4.54
N ASP A 107 -8.00 -4.70 -4.59
CA ASP A 107 -8.76 -5.55 -3.66
C ASP A 107 -8.92 -4.95 -2.26
N ILE A 108 -9.09 -3.62 -2.17
CA ILE A 108 -9.41 -2.87 -0.94
C ILE A 108 -10.55 -1.89 -1.27
N GLU A 109 -11.60 -1.83 -0.44
CA GLU A 109 -12.66 -0.83 -0.60
C GLU A 109 -12.34 0.40 0.24
N ILE A 110 -11.80 1.45 -0.39
CA ILE A 110 -11.38 2.69 0.31
C ILE A 110 -12.39 3.82 0.03
N LYS A 111 -13.18 4.18 1.04
CA LYS A 111 -14.17 5.26 1.01
C LYS A 111 -13.52 6.65 0.98
N THR A 112 -12.42 6.83 1.72
CA THR A 112 -11.65 8.09 1.77
C THR A 112 -10.15 7.81 1.78
N LEU A 113 -9.39 8.41 0.86
CA LEU A 113 -7.93 8.35 0.82
C LEU A 113 -7.32 9.73 1.06
N ARG A 114 -6.41 9.87 2.03
CA ARG A 114 -5.78 11.14 2.41
C ARG A 114 -4.26 10.99 2.41
N ILE A 115 -3.58 11.66 1.47
CA ILE A 115 -2.12 11.54 1.26
C ILE A 115 -1.44 12.89 1.51
N LYS A 116 -0.56 12.97 2.52
CA LYS A 116 0.16 14.19 2.93
C LYS A 116 1.66 13.98 3.03
N HIS A 117 2.44 14.99 2.65
CA HIS A 117 3.91 15.05 2.78
C HIS A 117 4.65 13.81 2.28
N THR A 118 4.03 13.05 1.37
CA THR A 118 4.45 11.72 0.96
C THR A 118 5.20 11.81 -0.36
N ILE A 119 6.17 10.93 -0.58
CA ILE A 119 6.88 10.82 -1.86
C ILE A 119 6.21 9.72 -2.68
N ILE A 120 5.62 10.09 -3.82
CA ILE A 120 5.07 9.14 -4.79
C ILE A 120 6.11 8.92 -5.87
N LEU A 121 6.57 7.67 -6.02
CA LEU A 121 7.42 7.29 -7.13
C LEU A 121 6.57 7.10 -8.40
N VAL A 122 7.08 7.58 -9.53
CA VAL A 122 6.43 7.43 -10.83
C VAL A 122 7.50 7.08 -11.86
N ASN A 123 7.30 6.00 -12.62
CA ASN A 123 8.22 5.69 -13.71
C ASN A 123 8.14 6.76 -14.81
N GLU A 124 9.25 7.03 -15.49
CA GLU A 124 9.37 8.14 -16.44
C GLU A 124 8.27 8.16 -17.53
N LYS A 125 7.84 7.00 -18.04
CA LYS A 125 6.78 6.92 -19.07
C LYS A 125 5.41 7.32 -18.52
N THR A 126 5.11 6.99 -17.26
CA THR A 126 3.90 7.46 -16.58
C THR A 126 4.02 8.94 -16.23
N PHE A 127 5.18 9.39 -15.75
CA PHE A 127 5.42 10.81 -15.41
C PHE A 127 5.22 11.71 -16.64
N GLN A 128 5.79 11.35 -17.79
CA GLN A 128 5.61 12.08 -19.06
C GLN A 128 4.17 12.02 -19.58
N ARG A 129 3.35 11.04 -19.18
CA ARG A 129 1.91 10.98 -19.53
C ARG A 129 1.04 11.81 -18.61
N LEU A 130 1.36 11.89 -17.32
CA LEU A 130 0.62 12.67 -16.32
C LEU A 130 0.96 14.17 -16.39
N PHE A 131 2.23 14.50 -16.67
CA PHE A 131 2.76 15.87 -16.55
C PHE A 131 3.42 16.42 -17.83
N GLY A 132 3.58 15.61 -18.89
CA GLY A 132 4.22 16.02 -20.15
C GLY A 132 3.28 16.65 -21.19
N SER A 133 1.96 16.47 -21.07
CA SER A 133 0.96 17.19 -21.87
C SER A 133 0.49 18.45 -21.16
N LYS A 134 0.34 19.57 -21.89
CA LYS A 134 -0.16 20.86 -21.37
C LYS A 134 -1.67 20.88 -21.14
N THR A 135 -2.21 19.86 -20.48
CA THR A 135 -3.62 19.72 -20.15
C THR A 135 -3.76 19.64 -18.64
N GLU A 136 -4.51 20.58 -18.06
CA GLU A 136 -4.67 20.71 -16.62
C GLU A 136 -5.33 19.45 -16.04
N GLN A 137 -4.57 18.71 -15.23
CA GLN A 137 -5.06 17.60 -14.41
C GLN A 137 -4.81 17.95 -12.96
N THR A 138 -5.85 17.80 -12.15
CA THR A 138 -5.94 18.31 -10.79
C THR A 138 -5.68 17.16 -9.81
N PHE A 139 -4.73 17.23 -8.87
CA PHE A 139 -4.58 16.24 -7.76
C PHE A 139 -4.26 16.88 -6.38
N LEU A 140 -5.15 16.82 -5.37
CA LEU A 140 -4.92 17.40 -4.01
C LEU A 140 -3.98 16.52 -3.20
N SER A 141 -2.72 16.92 -3.12
CA SER A 141 -1.80 16.33 -2.16
C SER A 141 -0.65 17.29 -1.85
N ASP A 142 -0.36 17.50 -0.57
CA ASP A 142 0.85 18.17 -0.07
C ASP A 142 2.09 17.25 -0.24
N SER A 143 2.17 16.52 -1.36
CA SER A 143 3.00 15.34 -1.59
C SER A 143 3.75 15.50 -2.93
N LYS A 144 4.94 14.90 -3.01
CA LYS A 144 5.89 15.14 -4.10
C LYS A 144 5.94 13.94 -5.02
N PHE A 145 5.70 14.20 -6.30
CA PHE A 145 5.86 13.21 -7.36
C PHE A 145 7.32 13.22 -7.81
N CYS A 146 7.99 12.08 -7.65
CA CYS A 146 9.38 11.89 -8.01
C CYS A 146 9.50 10.87 -9.13
N SER A 147 10.14 11.26 -10.22
CA SER A 147 10.60 10.33 -11.25
C SER A 147 11.67 9.41 -10.68
N THR A 148 11.71 8.15 -11.11
CA THR A 148 12.77 7.20 -10.69
C THR A 148 14.18 7.62 -11.13
N ASN A 149 14.29 8.46 -12.18
CA ASN A 149 15.56 8.88 -12.80
C ASN A 149 15.77 10.41 -12.84
N SER A 150 14.84 11.24 -12.34
CA SER A 150 14.92 12.70 -12.47
C SER A 150 14.25 13.47 -11.33
N SER A 151 14.41 14.80 -11.31
CA SER A 151 14.00 15.68 -10.21
C SER A 151 12.50 15.63 -9.92
N CYS A 152 12.15 15.59 -8.63
CA CYS A 152 10.77 15.67 -8.18
C CYS A 152 10.13 17.03 -8.49
N THR A 153 8.84 17.03 -8.83
CA THR A 153 8.03 18.24 -8.86
C THR A 153 7.59 18.64 -7.44
N LYS A 154 7.28 19.92 -7.25
CA LYS A 154 6.64 20.43 -6.04
C LYS A 154 5.12 20.38 -6.20
N ASP A 155 4.45 19.92 -5.15
CA ASP A 155 3.17 20.34 -4.56
C ASP A 155 2.03 20.74 -5.56
N TYR A 156 0.91 19.98 -5.58
CA TYR A 156 -0.18 20.07 -6.59
C TYR A 156 -1.62 19.95 -5.98
N TYR A 157 -2.66 20.33 -6.75
CA TYR A 157 -4.11 20.33 -6.39
C TYR A 157 -4.98 19.94 -7.62
N GLY A 158 -6.21 19.35 -7.63
CA GLY A 158 -7.14 18.88 -6.59
C GLY A 158 -7.89 17.49 -6.68
N ASN A 159 -8.10 16.74 -7.79
CA ASN A 159 -9.03 15.56 -7.81
C ASN A 159 -8.65 14.34 -8.73
N PHE A 160 -8.47 13.14 -8.16
CA PHE A 160 -8.54 11.85 -8.90
C PHE A 160 -10.00 11.39 -9.10
N ILE A 161 -10.24 10.61 -10.16
CA ILE A 161 -11.46 9.82 -10.47
C ILE A 161 -11.02 8.44 -10.97
#